data_AF-A0A921ER83-F1
#
_entry.id   AF-A0A921ER83-F1
#
_cell.length_a   1.000
_cell.length_b   1.000
_cell.length_c   1.000
_cell.angle_alpha   90.00
_cell.angle_beta   90.00
_cell.angle_gamma   90.00
#
_symmetry.space_group_name_H-M   'P 1'
#
loop_
_entity.id
_entity.type
_entity.pdbx_description
1 polymer ?
#
loop_
_entity_poly.entity_id
_entity_poly.type
_entity_poly.pdbx_seq_one_letter_code
_entity_poly.pdbx_strand_id
1 'polypeptide(L)'
;RYFKTLFLVLDALGLVVFAILGTRIALEMGHGLIVAAASGIITGVFGGVMRDLLCNRVPLVFRKELYASIALLATLIYYTLDYVGMAELATILITLSVGFTLRLLAIYLKLSLPVFDYQAIEHRPLNRRFRRRHPWARRMDTSPTDDLGD
;
A
#
# COMPACT_ATOMS: atom_id res chain seq x y z
N ARG A 1 8.74 -15.85 14.27
CA ARG A 1 8.29 -16.29 12.93
C ARG A 1 6.76 -16.39 12.86
N TYR A 2 6.10 -17.03 13.84
CA TYR A 2 4.62 -17.16 13.91
C TYR A 2 3.83 -15.85 13.96
N PHE A 3 4.22 -14.88 14.79
CA PHE A 3 3.52 -13.59 14.91
C PHE A 3 3.41 -12.81 13.60
N LYS A 4 4.44 -12.88 12.73
CA LYS A 4 4.40 -12.20 11.43
C LYS A 4 3.34 -12.81 10.52
N THR A 5 3.27 -14.15 10.45
CA THR A 5 2.29 -14.86 9.63
C THR A 5 0.86 -14.62 10.14
N LEU A 6 0.64 -14.70 11.45
CA LEU A 6 -0.67 -14.40 12.05
C LEU A 6 -1.11 -12.97 11.74
N PHE A 7 -0.20 -12.00 11.90
CA PHE A 7 -0.48 -10.61 11.56
C PHE A 7 -0.86 -10.42 10.09
N LEU A 8 -0.14 -11.06 9.16
CA LEU A 8 -0.44 -11.03 7.72
C LEU A 8 -1.80 -11.66 7.39
N VAL A 9 -2.19 -12.73 8.09
CA VAL A 9 -3.48 -13.41 7.89
C VAL A 9 -4.63 -12.58 8.46
N LEU A 10 -4.48 -12.02 9.66
CA LEU A 10 -5.46 -11.09 10.23
C LEU A 10 -5.56 -9.81 9.38
N ASP A 11 -4.43 -9.39 8.80
CA ASP A 11 -4.35 -8.32 7.82
C ASP A 11 -5.15 -8.63 6.57
N ALA A 12 -4.94 -9.83 6.04
CA ALA A 12 -5.70 -10.44 4.96
C ALA A 12 -7.21 -10.34 5.15
N LEU A 13 -7.65 -10.93 6.25
CA LEU A 13 -9.05 -11.10 6.57
C LEU A 13 -9.72 -9.75 6.86
N GLY A 14 -9.09 -8.91 7.68
CA GLY A 14 -9.65 -7.61 8.07
C GLY A 14 -9.90 -6.68 6.88
N LEU A 15 -8.95 -6.54 5.95
CA LEU A 15 -9.13 -5.69 4.77
C LEU A 15 -10.34 -6.11 3.93
N VAL A 16 -10.46 -7.42 3.67
CA VAL A 16 -11.50 -7.95 2.76
C VAL A 16 -12.87 -7.80 3.43
N VAL A 17 -12.97 -8.15 4.71
CA VAL A 17 -14.22 -7.98 5.48
C VAL A 17 -14.64 -6.52 5.55
N PHE A 18 -13.72 -5.60 5.90
CA PHE A 18 -14.03 -4.18 5.99
C PHE A 18 -14.35 -3.55 4.63
N ALA A 19 -13.71 -3.99 3.55
CA ALA A 19 -14.04 -3.54 2.19
C ALA A 19 -15.44 -4.00 1.77
N ILE A 20 -15.81 -5.25 2.05
CA ILE A 20 -17.15 -5.78 1.78
C ILE A 20 -18.19 -5.00 2.58
N LEU A 21 -17.99 -4.80 3.89
CA LEU A 21 -18.93 -4.08 4.74
C LEU A 21 -19.13 -2.63 4.26
N GLY A 22 -18.05 -1.91 3.95
CA GLY A 22 -18.15 -0.53 3.46
C GLY A 22 -18.87 -0.43 2.11
N THR A 23 -18.66 -1.41 1.23
CA THR A 23 -19.35 -1.48 -0.07
C THR A 23 -20.83 -1.79 0.11
N ARG A 24 -21.14 -2.81 0.92
CA ARG A 24 -22.50 -3.23 1.24
C ARG A 24 -23.33 -2.09 1.81
N ILE A 25 -22.83 -1.42 2.85
CA ILE A 25 -23.56 -0.33 3.50
C ILE A 25 -23.84 0.81 2.51
N ALA A 26 -22.89 1.13 1.64
CA ALA A 26 -23.09 2.14 0.60
C ALA A 26 -24.13 1.74 -0.46
N LEU A 27 -24.19 0.47 -0.86
CA LEU A 27 -25.21 -0.05 -1.76
C LEU A 27 -26.59 -0.10 -1.11
N GLU A 28 -26.67 -0.50 0.17
CA GLU A 28 -27.91 -0.47 0.97
C GLU A 28 -28.47 0.95 1.12
N MET A 29 -27.59 1.96 1.17
CA MET A 29 -27.98 3.38 1.15
C MET A 29 -28.42 3.88 -0.24
N GLY A 30 -28.44 3.02 -1.26
CA GLY A 30 -28.86 3.35 -2.62
C GLY A 30 -27.83 4.16 -3.41
N HIS A 31 -26.56 4.18 -2.97
CA HIS A 31 -25.52 4.87 -3.71
C HIS A 31 -25.00 4.03 -4.89
N GLY A 32 -24.52 4.72 -5.94
CA GLY A 32 -23.94 4.06 -7.11
C GLY A 32 -22.56 3.44 -6.84
N LEU A 33 -22.08 2.68 -7.83
CA LEU A 33 -20.80 1.94 -7.79
C LEU A 33 -19.62 2.77 -7.30
N ILE A 34 -19.49 4.02 -7.76
CA ILE A 34 -18.34 4.88 -7.44
C ILE A 34 -18.27 5.15 -5.94
N VAL A 35 -19.40 5.48 -5.33
CA VAL A 35 -19.50 5.77 -3.89
C VAL A 35 -19.31 4.50 -3.08
N ALA A 36 -19.90 3.37 -3.53
CA ALA A 36 -19.72 2.08 -2.90
C ALA A 36 -18.25 1.61 -2.93
N ALA A 37 -17.58 1.79 -4.06
CA ALA A 37 -16.16 1.50 -4.22
C ALA A 37 -15.29 2.37 -3.32
N ALA A 38 -15.54 3.68 -3.29
CA ALA A 38 -14.81 4.59 -2.42
C ALA A 38 -15.00 4.23 -0.94
N SER A 39 -16.25 3.99 -0.50
CA SER A 39 -16.58 3.59 0.87
C SER A 39 -15.88 2.29 1.27
N GLY A 40 -15.93 1.25 0.42
CA GLY A 40 -15.25 -0.02 0.64
C GLY A 40 -13.74 0.13 0.77
N ILE A 41 -13.10 0.84 -0.17
CA ILE A 41 -11.64 1.04 -0.16
C ILE A 41 -11.22 1.84 1.08
N ILE A 42 -11.90 2.96 1.38
CA ILE A 42 -11.57 3.80 2.54
C ILE A 42 -11.71 3.00 3.82
N THR A 43 -12.83 2.30 4.02
CA THR A 43 -13.09 1.50 5.23
C THR A 43 -12.08 0.37 5.38
N GLY A 44 -11.79 -0.35 4.29
CA GLY A 44 -10.82 -1.43 4.26
C GLY A 44 -9.40 -0.97 4.59
N VAL A 45 -8.93 0.07 3.89
CA VAL A 45 -7.58 0.62 4.07
C VAL A 45 -7.43 1.24 5.46
N PHE A 46 -8.40 2.03 5.90
CA PHE A 46 -8.36 2.69 7.20
C PHE A 46 -8.32 1.66 8.35
N GLY A 47 -9.13 0.59 8.28
CA GLY A 47 -9.07 -0.51 9.24
C GLY A 47 -7.71 -1.21 9.25
N GLY A 48 -7.08 -1.36 8.08
CA GLY A 48 -5.72 -1.89 7.97
C GLY A 48 -4.68 -0.99 8.65
N VAL A 49 -4.74 0.31 8.37
CA VAL A 49 -3.86 1.32 8.98
C VAL A 49 -4.04 1.35 10.49
N MET A 50 -5.28 1.33 11.00
CA MET A 50 -5.54 1.35 12.44
C MET A 50 -4.94 0.14 13.16
N ARG A 51 -5.05 -1.07 12.59
CA ARG A 51 -4.37 -2.25 13.14
C ARG A 51 -2.85 -2.09 13.17
N ASP A 52 -2.28 -1.54 12.10
CA ASP A 52 -0.84 -1.37 11.98
C ASP A 52 -0.31 -0.36 13.01
N LEU A 53 -1.06 0.73 13.25
CA LEU A 53 -0.78 1.73 14.29
C LEU A 53 -0.88 1.14 15.70
N LEU A 54 -1.93 0.38 16.00
CA LEU A 54 -2.10 -0.29 17.30
C LEU A 54 -0.95 -1.28 17.60
N CYS A 55 -0.37 -1.88 16.57
CA CYS A 55 0.77 -2.78 16.70
C CYS A 55 2.13 -2.07 16.65
N ASN A 56 2.15 -0.72 16.65
CA ASN A 56 3.33 0.12 16.53
C ASN A 56 4.25 -0.28 15.34
N ARG A 57 3.63 -0.55 14.18
CA ARG A 57 4.31 -0.92 12.94
C ARG A 57 4.01 0.11 11.86
N VAL A 58 4.95 0.29 10.93
CA VAL A 58 4.70 1.07 9.71
C VAL A 58 3.59 0.41 8.90
N PRO A 59 2.55 1.16 8.48
CA PRO A 59 1.41 0.57 7.79
C PRO A 59 1.79 -0.12 6.49
N LEU A 60 1.18 -1.28 6.23
CA LEU A 60 1.40 -2.06 5.01
C LEU A 60 0.96 -1.32 3.75
N VAL A 61 -0.02 -0.42 3.87
CA VAL A 61 -0.54 0.36 2.74
C VAL A 61 0.55 1.21 2.08
N PHE A 62 1.49 1.75 2.86
CA PHE A 62 2.61 2.56 2.35
C PHE A 62 3.74 1.72 1.74
N ARG A 63 3.74 0.41 2.00
CA ARG A 63 4.85 -0.49 1.63
C ARG A 63 4.54 -1.40 0.46
N LYS A 64 3.27 -1.58 0.10
CA LYS A 64 2.85 -2.47 -0.96
C LYS A 64 1.75 -1.82 -1.79
N GLU A 65 2.09 -1.43 -3.01
CA GLU A 65 1.12 -0.93 -4.01
C GLU A 65 -0.03 -1.91 -4.24
N LEU A 66 0.23 -3.22 -4.05
CA LEU A 66 -0.78 -4.26 -4.16
C LEU A 66 -1.86 -4.22 -3.06
N TYR A 67 -1.67 -3.47 -1.98
CA TYR A 67 -2.67 -3.41 -0.90
C TYR A 67 -3.95 -2.70 -1.36
N ALA A 68 -3.78 -1.57 -2.05
CA ALA A 68 -4.89 -0.78 -2.59
C ALA A 68 -5.57 -1.50 -3.76
N SER A 69 -4.80 -2.15 -4.63
CA SER A 69 -5.36 -2.89 -5.77
C SER A 69 -6.20 -4.09 -5.33
N ILE A 70 -5.82 -4.77 -4.25
CA ILE A 70 -6.59 -5.88 -3.69
C ILE A 70 -7.89 -5.39 -3.08
N ALA A 71 -7.88 -4.26 -2.36
CA ALA A 71 -9.10 -3.66 -1.82
C ALA A 71 -10.08 -3.30 -2.95
N LEU A 72 -9.57 -2.68 -4.02
CA LEU A 72 -10.36 -2.35 -5.20
C LEU A 72 -10.92 -3.61 -5.88
N LEU A 73 -10.09 -4.63 -6.09
CA LEU A 73 -10.52 -5.92 -6.64
C LEU A 73 -11.61 -6.59 -5.79
N ALA A 74 -11.46 -6.61 -4.47
CA ALA A 74 -12.45 -7.20 -3.58
C ALA A 74 -13.80 -6.48 -3.68
N THR A 75 -13.79 -5.15 -3.71
CA THR A 75 -15.01 -4.35 -3.89
C THR A 75 -15.64 -4.56 -5.26
N LEU A 76 -14.83 -4.63 -6.33
CA LEU A 76 -15.32 -4.88 -7.68
C LEU A 76 -15.98 -6.25 -7.79
N ILE A 77 -15.34 -7.29 -7.24
CA ILE A 77 -15.87 -8.65 -7.20
C ILE A 77 -17.20 -8.66 -6.44
N TYR A 78 -17.24 -8.07 -5.24
CA TYR A 78 -18.47 -7.98 -4.44
C TYR A 78 -19.61 -7.34 -5.24
N TYR A 79 -19.36 -6.17 -5.84
CA TYR A 79 -20.36 -5.47 -6.64
C TYR A 79 -20.84 -6.30 -7.84
N THR A 80 -19.93 -6.97 -8.55
CA THR A 80 -20.33 -7.79 -9.71
C THR A 80 -21.20 -8.98 -9.31
N LEU A 81 -20.94 -9.62 -8.17
CA LEU A 81 -21.75 -10.73 -7.67
C LEU A 81 -23.10 -10.26 -7.13
N ASP A 82 -23.11 -9.10 -6.46
CA ASP A 82 -24.34 -8.45 -5.99
C ASP A 82 -25.25 -8.08 -7.18
N TYR A 83 -24.67 -7.56 -8.26
CA TYR A 83 -25.38 -7.25 -9.50
C TYR A 83 -26.02 -8.49 -10.17
N VAL A 84 -25.40 -9.67 -10.03
CA VAL A 84 -25.94 -10.93 -10.55
C VAL A 84 -27.14 -11.44 -9.71
N GLY A 85 -27.43 -10.81 -8.57
CA GLY A 85 -28.59 -11.13 -7.73
C GLY A 85 -28.44 -12.42 -6.93
N MET A 86 -27.20 -12.84 -6.64
CA MET A 86 -26.97 -13.98 -5.75
C MET A 86 -27.40 -13.64 -4.31
N ALA A 87 -27.70 -14.67 -3.53
CA ALA A 87 -27.98 -14.50 -2.10
C ALA A 87 -26.80 -13.78 -1.42
N GLU A 88 -27.11 -12.76 -0.62
CA GLU A 88 -26.12 -11.89 0.01
C GLU A 88 -25.01 -12.66 0.75
N LEU A 89 -25.40 -13.68 1.54
CA LEU A 89 -24.43 -14.51 2.27
C LEU A 89 -23.47 -15.25 1.32
N ALA A 90 -23.96 -15.71 0.16
CA ALA A 90 -23.11 -16.36 -0.83
C ALA A 90 -22.13 -15.35 -1.44
N THR A 91 -22.59 -14.15 -1.78
CA THR A 91 -21.74 -13.08 -2.32
C THR A 91 -20.63 -12.70 -1.34
N ILE A 92 -20.95 -12.56 -0.05
CA ILE A 92 -19.97 -12.28 1.01
C ILE A 92 -18.96 -13.43 1.11
N LEU A 93 -19.42 -14.68 1.21
CA LEU A 93 -18.55 -15.85 1.38
C LEU A 93 -17.63 -16.07 0.17
N ILE A 94 -18.13 -15.88 -1.05
CA ILE A 94 -17.34 -16.00 -2.28
C ILE A 94 -16.31 -14.88 -2.35
N THR A 95 -16.72 -13.63 -2.15
CA THR A 95 -15.79 -12.48 -2.18
C THR A 95 -14.73 -12.60 -1.10
N LEU A 96 -15.11 -13.02 0.11
CA LEU A 96 -14.20 -13.25 1.22
C LEU A 96 -13.17 -14.33 0.86
N SER A 97 -13.63 -15.47 0.34
CA SER A 97 -12.77 -16.58 -0.05
C SER A 97 -11.82 -16.22 -1.19
N VAL A 98 -12.34 -15.54 -2.23
CA VAL A 98 -11.53 -15.10 -3.38
C VAL A 98 -10.55 -14.02 -2.97
N GLY A 99 -10.98 -12.97 -2.26
CA GLY A 99 -10.12 -11.89 -1.78
C GLY A 99 -9.03 -12.38 -0.82
N PHE A 100 -9.37 -13.30 0.09
CA PHE A 100 -8.43 -13.92 1.01
C PHE A 100 -7.39 -14.77 0.27
N THR A 101 -7.83 -15.64 -0.64
CA THR A 101 -6.94 -16.47 -1.47
C THR A 101 -6.03 -15.60 -2.34
N LEU A 102 -6.58 -14.58 -3.00
CA LEU A 102 -5.83 -13.68 -3.86
C LEU A 102 -4.76 -12.92 -3.08
N ARG A 103 -5.05 -12.53 -1.84
CA ARG A 103 -4.06 -11.88 -0.99
C ARG A 103 -3.00 -12.84 -0.46
N LEU A 104 -3.38 -14.06 -0.07
CA LEU A 104 -2.44 -15.13 0.28
C LEU A 104 -1.50 -15.43 -0.89
N LEU A 105 -2.05 -15.52 -2.10
CA LEU A 105 -1.30 -15.73 -3.33
C LEU A 105 -0.36 -14.55 -3.62
N ALA A 106 -0.83 -13.30 -3.47
CA ALA A 106 0.00 -12.10 -3.64
C ALA A 106 1.15 -12.03 -2.61
N ILE A 107 0.90 -12.46 -1.36
CA ILE A 107 1.93 -12.54 -0.32
C ILE A 107 2.93 -13.66 -0.63
N TYR A 108 2.45 -14.82 -1.08
CA TYR A 108 3.26 -16.00 -1.37
C TYR A 108 4.13 -15.82 -2.63
N LEU A 109 3.56 -15.27 -3.69
CA LEU A 109 4.25 -14.99 -4.95
C LEU A 109 5.28 -13.87 -4.84
N LYS A 110 5.35 -13.13 -3.71
CA LYS A 110 6.19 -11.93 -3.54
C LYS A 110 6.19 -11.10 -4.83
N LEU A 111 5.00 -10.75 -5.33
CA LEU A 111 4.86 -9.73 -6.38
C LEU A 111 5.28 -8.38 -5.78
N SER A 112 6.57 -8.23 -5.52
CA SER A 112 7.23 -6.96 -5.42
C SER A 112 7.33 -6.48 -6.85
N LEU A 113 6.55 -5.45 -7.20
CA LEU A 113 6.95 -4.66 -8.36
C LEU A 113 8.42 -4.26 -8.13
N PRO A 114 9.30 -4.47 -9.12
CA PRO A 114 10.69 -4.06 -9.00
C PRO A 114 10.68 -2.58 -8.64
N VAL A 115 11.08 -2.27 -7.40
CA VAL A 115 11.24 -0.89 -6.97
C VAL A 115 12.35 -0.35 -7.85
N PHE A 116 12.02 0.52 -8.79
CA PHE A 116 13.01 1.30 -9.52
C PHE A 116 13.73 2.13 -8.47
N ASP A 117 14.92 1.68 -8.11
CA ASP A 117 15.82 2.38 -7.23
C ASP A 117 16.16 3.71 -7.91
N TYR A 118 15.59 4.81 -7.43
CA TYR A 118 16.00 6.16 -7.85
C TYR A 118 17.33 6.56 -7.17
N GLN A 119 18.18 5.61 -6.78
CA GLN A 119 19.61 5.85 -6.57
C GLN A 119 20.36 5.93 -7.92
N ALA A 120 19.96 6.86 -8.78
CA ALA A 120 20.69 7.17 -10.02
C ALA A 120 20.93 8.67 -10.22
N ILE A 121 20.89 9.46 -9.16
CA ILE A 121 21.78 10.63 -9.08
C ILE A 121 22.90 10.22 -8.14
N GLU A 122 23.76 9.34 -8.66
CA GLU A 122 25.11 9.18 -8.16
C GLU A 122 25.71 10.59 -8.08
N HIS A 123 25.89 11.10 -6.87
CA HIS A 123 26.84 12.16 -6.60
C HIS A 123 28.21 11.63 -7.03
N ARG A 124 28.51 11.71 -8.34
CA ARG A 124 29.83 11.50 -8.89
C ARG A 124 30.70 12.56 -8.22
N PRO A 125 31.58 12.23 -7.25
CA PRO A 125 32.56 13.21 -6.84
C PRO A 125 33.34 13.58 -8.10
N LEU A 126 33.41 14.88 -8.39
CA LEU A 126 34.09 15.40 -9.58
C LEU A 126 35.42 14.65 -9.77
N ASN A 127 35.56 14.02 -10.93
CA ASN A 127 36.74 13.25 -11.28
C ASN A 127 38.01 14.05 -10.92
N ARG A 128 38.92 13.44 -10.14
CA ARG A 128 40.19 14.07 -9.73
C ARG A 128 41.00 14.61 -10.92
N ARG A 129 40.82 14.05 -12.13
CA ARG A 129 41.43 14.57 -13.37
C ARG A 129 40.85 15.92 -13.81
N PHE A 130 39.54 16.14 -13.65
CA PHE A 130 38.91 17.43 -13.96
C PHE A 130 39.37 18.51 -12.98
N ARG A 131 39.51 18.16 -11.69
CA ARG A 131 40.06 19.04 -10.65
C ARG A 131 41.54 19.39 -10.87
N ARG A 132 42.31 18.49 -11.51
CA ARG A 132 43.70 18.77 -11.91
C ARG A 132 43.80 19.69 -13.13
N ARG A 133 42.86 19.59 -14.07
CA ARG A 133 42.84 20.44 -15.29
C ARG A 133 42.34 21.85 -15.04
N HIS A 134 41.48 22.07 -14.05
CA HIS A 134 40.88 23.36 -13.76
C HIS A 134 41.15 23.81 -12.32
N PRO A 135 42.17 24.66 -12.09
CA PRO A 135 42.55 25.12 -10.75
C PRO A 135 41.46 25.91 -10.01
N TRP A 136 40.54 26.53 -10.75
CA TRP A 136 39.46 27.36 -10.21
C TRP A 136 38.38 26.55 -9.46
N ALA A 137 38.18 25.28 -9.79
CA ALA A 137 37.17 24.43 -9.15
C ALA A 137 37.49 24.11 -7.67
N ARG A 138 38.72 24.36 -7.20
CA ARG A 138 39.11 24.24 -5.78
C ARG A 138 38.63 25.41 -4.91
N ARG A 139 38.23 26.52 -5.51
CA ARG A 139 37.85 27.74 -4.78
C ARG A 139 36.36 27.85 -4.42
N MET A 140 35.53 26.90 -4.86
CA MET A 140 34.09 26.93 -4.61
C MET A 140 33.66 26.22 -3.32
N ASP A 141 34.59 25.59 -2.59
CA ASP A 141 34.30 24.85 -1.35
C ASP A 141 34.64 25.67 -0.09
N THR A 142 34.41 26.98 -0.14
CA THR A 142 34.52 27.87 1.03
C THR A 142 33.16 28.45 1.34
N SER A 143 32.23 27.62 1.80
CA SER A 143 31.07 28.08 2.56
C SER A 143 31.52 28.37 4.00
N PRO A 144 31.39 29.61 4.52
CA PRO A 144 31.75 29.94 5.89
C PRO A 144 30.68 29.41 6.83
N THR A 145 30.87 28.19 7.34
CA THR A 145 30.09 27.65 8.45
C THR A 145 31.07 26.98 9.40
N ASP A 146 31.80 27.79 10.17
CA ASP A 146 32.48 27.43 11.41
C ASP A 146 32.94 28.72 12.08
N ASP A 147 31.98 29.57 12.45
CA ASP A 147 32.20 30.68 13.39
C ASP A 147 30.83 30.98 14.01
N LEU A 148 30.46 30.19 15.01
CA LEU A 148 29.52 30.56 16.08
C LEU A 148 29.51 29.44 17.14
N GLY A 149 30.16 29.72 18.26
CA GLY A 149 29.69 29.24 19.56
C GLY A 149 30.55 28.19 20.24
N ASP A 150 31.69 28.64 20.77
CA ASP A 150 32.08 28.34 22.16
C ASP A 150 30.96 28.74 23.14
#